data_AF-A0A380AKR5-F1
#
_entry.id   AF-A0A380AKR5-F1
#
_cell.length_a   1.000
_cell.length_b   1.000
_cell.length_c   1.000
_cell.angle_alpha   90.00
_cell.angle_beta   90.00
_cell.angle_gamma   90.00
#
_symmetry.space_group_name_H-M   'P 1'
#
loop_
_entity.id
_entity.type
_entity.pdbx_description
1 polymer ?
#
loop_
_entity_poly.entity_id
_entity_poly.type
_entity_poly.pdbx_seq_one_letter_code
_entity_poly.pdbx_strand_id
1 'polypeptide(L)'
;MPKWSIKKWIGLPDEHRPLILCEYAHAMGNSFGGFDRYWQAFRQYPRLQGGFVWDWVDQALTRSDENGNPYWAYGGDFGDTPNDRQFCLNGLVFPDRTPHPALFEAQRAQQFFQFTFDAETLTLTVNSEYLFRQTDNERLNWRLELDGTERASGSFDLSLLPQSSASFPLLERLPMLHQPGELWLNVEVVQPQATDWSEANHRCAWDQWLVPRTLHFAPPAVAGSAPQLSQNNQTIDITRGHQRWQFTRHDGCLSQWWQHDHSQLLTPLRDNFIRAPLDNDIGISEVERIDPNAWVERWKLAGMYRLEERCTLLQADQLSDGVRVVSEHLFEADGQTLLRSRKQWLFDSEGAVSISVDVDIAASLPPPARIGLSCQLKEIHPQAQWLGLGPHENYPDRRLAAQFGRWQQPLEALHTPYIFPGENGLRCETRSLLYGGWHIDGRFHFSLSRYGLRQLMECSHQHLLQPEAGTWLSLDGFHMGVGGDDSWSPSVNQDYLLSRSHYHYQLRLKRAERS
;
A
#
# COMPACT_ATOMS: atom_id res chain seq x y z
N MET A 1 -21.74 21.63 16.75
CA MET A 1 -21.03 21.23 17.99
C MET A 1 -19.55 21.17 17.68
N PRO A 2 -18.63 21.73 18.49
CA PRO A 2 -17.20 21.55 18.27
C PRO A 2 -16.85 20.04 18.39
N LYS A 3 -16.29 19.44 17.33
CA LYS A 3 -15.68 18.10 17.40
C LYS A 3 -14.38 18.24 18.22
N TRP A 4 -14.40 17.83 19.50
CA TRP A 4 -13.18 17.80 20.32
C TRP A 4 -12.41 16.50 20.06
N SER A 5 -11.07 16.55 20.09
CA SER A 5 -10.29 15.31 20.15
C SER A 5 -10.55 14.58 21.47
N ILE A 6 -10.54 13.24 21.45
CA ILE A 6 -10.80 12.42 22.66
C ILE A 6 -9.86 12.76 23.82
N LYS A 7 -8.59 13.06 23.53
CA LYS A 7 -7.58 13.48 24.52
C LYS A 7 -7.93 14.82 25.16
N LYS A 8 -8.48 15.76 24.37
CA LYS A 8 -8.93 17.05 24.89
C LYS A 8 -10.22 16.91 25.70
N TRP A 9 -11.15 16.07 25.26
CA TRP A 9 -12.43 15.87 25.94
C TRP A 9 -12.23 15.44 27.40
N ILE A 10 -11.40 14.42 27.64
CA ILE A 10 -11.12 13.95 29.00
C ILE A 10 -10.34 14.96 29.86
N GLY A 11 -9.74 15.99 29.24
CA GLY A 11 -9.02 17.06 29.91
C GLY A 11 -9.84 18.34 30.11
N LEU A 12 -11.13 18.37 29.77
CA LEU A 12 -11.98 19.53 30.00
C LEU A 12 -12.20 19.77 31.51
N PRO A 13 -12.36 21.03 31.94
CA PRO A 13 -12.72 21.34 33.32
C PRO A 13 -13.97 20.58 33.76
N ASP A 14 -13.96 20.07 34.99
CA ASP A 14 -15.06 19.34 35.64
C ASP A 14 -15.50 18.04 34.92
N GLU A 15 -14.72 17.54 33.96
CA GLU A 15 -14.99 16.28 33.27
C GLU A 15 -14.18 15.13 33.90
N HIS A 16 -14.88 14.21 34.58
CA HIS A 16 -14.27 13.09 35.32
C HIS A 16 -14.69 11.70 34.80
N ARG A 17 -15.60 11.61 33.84
CA ARG A 17 -16.15 10.34 33.34
C ARG A 17 -15.13 9.56 32.51
N PRO A 18 -15.19 8.23 32.45
CA PRO A 18 -14.52 7.51 31.37
C PRO A 18 -15.14 7.91 30.02
N LEU A 19 -14.36 7.78 28.95
CA LEU A 19 -14.80 7.97 27.58
C LEU A 19 -14.59 6.66 26.83
N ILE A 20 -15.69 6.13 26.30
CA ILE A 20 -15.75 4.98 25.40
C ILE A 20 -16.54 5.45 24.19
N LEU A 21 -15.94 5.36 23.00
CA LEU A 21 -16.59 5.78 21.77
C LEU A 21 -17.66 4.75 21.39
N CYS A 22 -18.93 5.16 21.30
CA CYS A 22 -20.00 4.26 20.84
C CYS A 22 -19.78 3.81 19.39
N GLU A 23 -19.10 4.65 18.59
CA GLU A 23 -18.70 4.40 17.20
C GLU A 23 -17.38 5.16 16.95
N TYR A 24 -16.42 4.52 16.28
CA TYR A 24 -15.20 5.16 15.75
C TYR A 24 -14.64 4.33 14.59
N ALA A 25 -13.68 4.91 13.84
CA ALA A 25 -12.98 4.25 12.75
C ALA A 25 -13.92 3.58 11.75
N HIS A 26 -14.67 4.40 11.02
CA HIS A 26 -15.69 4.00 10.05
C HIS A 26 -15.07 3.16 8.92
N ALA A 27 -15.39 1.87 8.84
CA ALA A 27 -14.71 0.88 7.99
C ALA A 27 -15.36 0.73 6.59
N MET A 28 -15.93 1.79 6.04
CA MET A 28 -16.57 1.80 4.72
C MET A 28 -15.58 1.66 3.57
N GLY A 29 -15.71 0.56 2.82
CA GLY A 29 -14.83 0.23 1.69
C GLY A 29 -13.36 0.19 2.11
N ASN A 30 -12.50 0.82 1.32
CA ASN A 30 -11.07 0.94 1.64
C ASN A 30 -10.81 2.08 2.65
N SER A 31 -10.93 1.77 3.95
CA SER A 31 -10.88 2.76 5.03
C SER A 31 -9.93 2.34 6.17
N PHE A 32 -10.21 2.71 7.42
CA PHE A 32 -9.51 2.27 8.63
C PHE A 32 -8.06 2.80 8.77
N GLY A 33 -7.73 3.87 8.06
CA GLY A 33 -6.50 4.62 8.21
C GLY A 33 -6.45 5.39 9.53
N GLY A 34 -5.31 5.35 10.22
CA GLY A 34 -5.08 6.01 11.51
C GLY A 34 -5.61 5.24 12.73
N PHE A 35 -6.09 4.01 12.56
CA PHE A 35 -6.62 3.19 13.64
C PHE A 35 -5.63 2.95 14.79
N ASP A 36 -4.35 2.78 14.45
CA ASP A 36 -3.24 2.63 15.40
C ASP A 36 -3.14 3.79 16.40
N ARG A 37 -3.49 5.01 15.97
CA ARG A 37 -3.45 6.22 16.82
C ARG A 37 -4.53 6.20 17.90
N TYR A 38 -5.71 5.64 17.61
CA TYR A 38 -6.73 5.40 18.63
C TYR A 38 -6.22 4.45 19.69
N TRP A 39 -5.64 3.32 19.29
CA TRP A 39 -5.11 2.30 20.21
C TRP A 39 -3.93 2.79 21.03
N GLN A 40 -3.05 3.61 20.44
CA GLN A 40 -2.02 4.30 21.20
C GLN A 40 -2.63 5.22 22.28
N ALA A 41 -3.68 5.97 21.94
CA ALA A 41 -4.37 6.83 22.90
C ALA A 41 -5.09 6.03 24.00
N PHE A 42 -5.76 4.93 23.66
CA PHE A 42 -6.44 4.05 24.63
C PHE A 42 -5.47 3.48 25.65
N ARG A 43 -4.29 3.02 25.21
CA ARG A 43 -3.23 2.51 26.11
C ARG A 43 -2.59 3.62 26.94
N GLN A 44 -2.45 4.83 26.40
CA GLN A 44 -1.77 5.94 27.07
C GLN A 44 -2.62 6.60 28.17
N TYR A 45 -3.96 6.67 28.01
CA TYR A 45 -4.84 7.44 28.88
C TYR A 45 -5.84 6.54 29.62
N PRO A 46 -5.75 6.37 30.95
CA PRO A 46 -6.59 5.44 31.70
C PRO A 46 -8.12 5.64 31.55
N ARG A 47 -8.56 6.88 31.29
CA ARG A 47 -9.98 7.22 31.10
C ARG A 47 -10.47 6.99 29.67
N LEU A 48 -9.59 6.72 28.70
CA LEU A 48 -9.96 6.34 27.34
C LEU A 48 -10.02 4.81 27.28
N GLN A 49 -11.18 4.24 27.57
CA GLN A 49 -11.34 2.79 27.76
C GLN A 49 -11.76 2.06 26.46
N GLY A 50 -11.32 2.57 25.31
CA GLY A 50 -11.61 2.00 24.00
C GLY A 50 -12.85 2.57 23.31
N GLY A 51 -13.47 1.74 22.48
CA GLY A 51 -14.65 2.08 21.70
C GLY A 51 -15.08 0.94 20.80
N PHE A 52 -16.16 1.15 20.06
CA PHE A 52 -16.73 0.18 19.13
C PHE A 52 -16.51 0.64 17.68
N VAL A 53 -15.87 -0.20 16.88
CA VAL A 53 -15.67 0.08 15.45
C VAL A 53 -17.02 0.10 14.75
N TRP A 54 -17.22 1.03 13.82
CA TRP A 54 -18.36 1.01 12.91
C TRP A 54 -17.94 0.46 11.54
N ASP A 55 -18.38 -0.73 11.14
CA ASP A 55 -19.08 -1.75 11.91
C ASP A 55 -18.58 -3.17 11.55
N TRP A 56 -19.35 -4.20 11.89
CA TRP A 56 -18.88 -5.58 11.70
C TRP A 56 -18.97 -6.03 10.25
N VAL A 57 -20.11 -5.88 9.58
CA VAL A 57 -20.41 -6.57 8.33
C VAL A 57 -21.16 -5.67 7.35
N ASP A 58 -20.74 -5.70 6.08
CA ASP A 58 -21.43 -5.03 4.99
C ASP A 58 -22.89 -5.49 4.87
N GLN A 59 -23.82 -4.55 4.82
CA GLN A 59 -25.25 -4.81 4.72
C GLN A 59 -25.73 -4.92 3.26
N ALA A 60 -24.94 -5.59 2.42
CA ALA A 60 -25.32 -5.85 1.03
C ALA A 60 -26.25 -7.07 0.92
N LEU A 61 -27.19 -7.02 -0.02
CA LEU A 61 -28.11 -8.12 -0.30
C LEU A 61 -27.70 -8.85 -1.58
N THR A 62 -27.90 -10.16 -1.63
CA THR A 62 -27.63 -10.92 -2.86
C THR A 62 -28.73 -10.69 -3.89
N ARG A 63 -28.36 -10.33 -5.11
CA ARG A 63 -29.22 -10.27 -6.30
C ARG A 63 -28.58 -11.08 -7.43
N SER A 64 -29.36 -11.47 -8.43
CA SER A 64 -28.85 -12.13 -9.63
C SER A 64 -28.79 -11.16 -10.81
N ASP A 65 -27.72 -11.24 -11.59
CA ASP A 65 -27.61 -10.55 -12.88
C ASP A 65 -28.53 -11.19 -13.94
N GLU A 66 -28.53 -10.64 -15.17
CA GLU A 66 -29.34 -11.14 -16.29
C GLU A 66 -29.01 -12.60 -16.69
N ASN A 67 -27.82 -13.10 -16.34
CA ASN A 67 -27.35 -14.46 -16.60
C ASN A 67 -27.59 -15.41 -15.41
N GLY A 68 -28.15 -14.92 -14.31
CA GLY A 68 -28.39 -15.69 -13.09
C GLY A 68 -27.21 -15.75 -12.11
N ASN A 69 -26.11 -15.05 -12.35
CA ASN A 69 -24.96 -15.02 -11.44
C ASN A 69 -25.26 -14.14 -10.23
N PRO A 70 -24.95 -14.59 -9.00
CA PRO A 70 -25.16 -13.78 -7.80
C PRO A 70 -24.16 -12.62 -7.73
N TYR A 71 -24.62 -11.47 -7.24
CA TYR A 71 -23.81 -10.32 -6.89
C TYR A 71 -24.36 -9.64 -5.63
N TRP A 72 -23.52 -8.83 -4.98
CA TRP A 72 -23.91 -8.03 -3.82
C TRP A 72 -24.43 -6.66 -4.26
N ALA A 73 -25.68 -6.38 -3.92
CA ALA A 73 -26.44 -5.17 -4.21
C ALA A 73 -26.53 -4.26 -2.97
N TYR A 74 -26.60 -2.95 -3.20
CA TYR A 74 -26.75 -1.93 -2.15
C TYR A 74 -27.91 -0.98 -2.47
N GLY A 75 -28.06 0.13 -1.71
CA GLY A 75 -29.19 1.07 -1.85
C GLY A 75 -29.44 1.53 -3.29
N GLY A 76 -30.71 1.50 -3.71
CA GLY A 76 -31.15 1.83 -5.07
C GLY A 76 -31.27 0.65 -6.02
N ASP A 77 -30.57 -0.46 -5.78
CA ASP A 77 -30.59 -1.62 -6.68
C ASP A 77 -31.95 -2.34 -6.71
N PHE A 78 -32.80 -2.12 -5.70
CA PHE A 78 -34.14 -2.70 -5.63
C PHE A 78 -35.24 -1.73 -6.09
N GLY A 79 -34.85 -0.59 -6.69
CA GLY A 79 -35.77 0.47 -7.10
C GLY A 79 -36.25 1.37 -5.95
N ASP A 80 -35.62 1.25 -4.79
CA ASP A 80 -35.86 2.07 -3.60
C ASP A 80 -35.41 3.52 -3.81
N THR A 81 -36.30 4.47 -3.49
CA THR A 81 -36.06 5.90 -3.57
C THR A 81 -36.85 6.67 -2.50
N PRO A 82 -36.21 7.57 -1.71
CA PRO A 82 -34.77 7.84 -1.70
C PRO A 82 -33.96 6.65 -1.17
N ASN A 83 -32.66 6.63 -1.50
CA ASN A 83 -31.69 5.67 -0.96
C ASN A 83 -30.34 6.38 -0.75
N ASP A 84 -29.48 5.78 0.08
CA ASP A 84 -28.14 6.27 0.42
C ASP A 84 -27.02 5.39 -0.18
N ARG A 85 -27.31 4.67 -1.27
CA ARG A 85 -26.35 3.85 -2.04
C ARG A 85 -25.47 2.93 -1.17
N GLN A 86 -24.15 2.99 -1.35
CA GLN A 86 -23.18 2.12 -0.68
C GLN A 86 -22.89 2.50 0.78
N PHE A 87 -23.57 3.51 1.35
CA PHE A 87 -23.40 3.90 2.75
C PHE A 87 -23.78 2.79 3.75
N CYS A 88 -24.46 1.74 3.28
CA CYS A 88 -24.74 0.51 4.03
C CYS A 88 -23.57 -0.50 4.09
N LEU A 89 -22.44 -0.22 3.45
CA LEU A 89 -21.28 -1.11 3.34
C LEU A 89 -20.13 -0.60 4.23
N ASN A 90 -20.21 -0.85 5.54
CA ASN A 90 -19.25 -0.31 6.52
C ASN A 90 -18.48 -1.39 7.29
N GLY A 91 -18.49 -2.63 6.81
CA GLY A 91 -18.01 -3.77 7.57
C GLY A 91 -16.50 -3.92 7.59
N LEU A 92 -15.99 -4.50 8.68
CA LEU A 92 -14.67 -5.15 8.68
C LEU A 92 -14.67 -6.46 7.88
N VAL A 93 -15.85 -7.02 7.57
CA VAL A 93 -16.02 -8.20 6.74
C VAL A 93 -17.10 -8.00 5.68
N PHE A 94 -16.93 -8.67 4.54
CA PHE A 94 -17.93 -8.80 3.48
C PHE A 94 -19.20 -9.50 3.98
N PRO A 95 -20.32 -9.47 3.21
CA PRO A 95 -21.58 -10.10 3.61
C PRO A 95 -21.47 -11.61 3.89
N ASP A 96 -20.52 -12.31 3.27
CA ASP A 96 -20.24 -13.74 3.49
C ASP A 96 -19.25 -14.01 4.64
N ARG A 97 -18.84 -12.97 5.37
CA ARG A 97 -17.84 -12.97 6.46
C ARG A 97 -16.40 -13.16 6.00
N THR A 98 -16.13 -13.13 4.69
CA THR A 98 -14.77 -12.99 4.18
C THR A 98 -14.19 -11.65 4.68
N PRO A 99 -12.96 -11.62 5.22
CA PRO A 99 -12.42 -10.42 5.84
C PRO A 99 -12.04 -9.34 4.82
N HIS A 100 -12.34 -8.08 5.14
CA HIS A 100 -11.63 -6.95 4.53
C HIS A 100 -10.21 -6.86 5.07
N PRO A 101 -9.26 -6.26 4.32
CA PRO A 101 -7.92 -6.03 4.83
C PRO A 101 -7.88 -5.27 6.16
N ALA A 102 -8.83 -4.37 6.41
CA ALA A 102 -8.95 -3.61 7.65
C ALA A 102 -9.10 -4.48 8.91
N LEU A 103 -9.65 -5.70 8.80
CA LEU A 103 -9.81 -6.60 9.94
C LEU A 103 -8.44 -7.01 10.54
N PHE A 104 -7.41 -7.17 9.71
CA PHE A 104 -6.08 -7.53 10.18
C PHE A 104 -5.44 -6.39 10.98
N GLU A 105 -5.74 -5.14 10.62
CA GLU A 105 -5.33 -3.96 11.39
C GLU A 105 -6.04 -3.88 12.73
N ALA A 106 -7.33 -4.22 12.75
CA ALA A 106 -8.10 -4.34 13.99
C ALA A 106 -7.46 -5.38 14.90
N GLN A 107 -7.23 -6.60 14.39
CA GLN A 107 -6.62 -7.72 15.10
C GLN A 107 -5.26 -7.32 15.70
N ARG A 108 -4.40 -6.67 14.91
CA ARG A 108 -3.07 -6.25 15.33
C ARG A 108 -3.10 -5.19 16.43
N ALA A 109 -3.92 -4.15 16.27
CA ALA A 109 -3.95 -3.07 17.25
C ALA A 109 -4.61 -3.52 18.57
N GLN A 110 -5.58 -4.43 18.48
CA GLN A 110 -6.36 -5.00 19.59
C GLN A 110 -5.69 -6.13 20.35
N GLN A 111 -4.51 -6.59 19.92
CA GLN A 111 -3.83 -7.71 20.57
C GLN A 111 -3.53 -7.43 22.05
N PHE A 112 -3.57 -8.48 22.88
CA PHE A 112 -3.42 -8.39 24.33
C PHE A 112 -1.97 -8.51 24.82
N PHE A 113 -1.00 -8.63 23.90
CA PHE A 113 0.42 -8.68 24.24
C PHE A 113 1.14 -7.49 23.62
N GLN A 114 1.77 -6.69 24.47
CA GLN A 114 2.65 -5.60 24.05
C GLN A 114 4.09 -6.06 24.12
N PHE A 115 4.92 -5.55 23.22
CA PHE A 115 6.30 -5.94 23.10
C PHE A 115 7.23 -4.73 23.15
N THR A 116 8.42 -4.93 23.68
CA THR A 116 9.52 -3.97 23.57
C THR A 116 10.80 -4.74 23.32
N PHE A 117 11.57 -4.33 22.31
CA PHE A 117 12.83 -4.96 21.95
C PHE A 117 14.00 -4.01 22.21
N ASP A 118 14.96 -4.49 22.98
CA ASP A 118 16.26 -3.86 23.15
C ASP A 118 17.29 -4.55 22.23
N ALA A 119 17.72 -3.83 21.20
CA ALA A 119 18.66 -4.33 20.21
C ALA A 119 20.11 -4.42 20.72
N GLU A 120 20.48 -3.71 21.79
CA GLU A 120 21.82 -3.77 22.36
C GLU A 120 22.01 -5.05 23.18
N THR A 121 20.99 -5.41 23.96
CA THR A 121 21.00 -6.61 24.80
C THR A 121 20.33 -7.83 24.14
N LEU A 122 19.76 -7.66 22.94
CA LEU A 122 18.97 -8.67 22.23
C LEU A 122 17.86 -9.27 23.09
N THR A 123 17.24 -8.44 23.93
CA THR A 123 16.23 -8.86 24.90
C THR A 123 14.85 -8.36 24.46
N LEU A 124 13.89 -9.28 24.42
CA LEU A 124 12.49 -8.97 24.18
C LEU A 124 11.74 -8.96 25.51
N THR A 125 11.05 -7.87 25.82
CA THR A 125 10.09 -7.82 26.92
C THR A 125 8.67 -7.98 26.38
N VAL A 126 7.90 -8.91 26.96
CA VAL A 126 6.48 -9.13 26.66
C VAL A 126 5.67 -8.67 27.86
N ASN A 127 4.63 -7.87 27.63
CA ASN A 127 3.69 -7.41 28.64
C ASN A 127 2.27 -7.89 28.32
N SER A 128 1.60 -8.50 29.30
CA SER A 128 0.20 -8.92 29.19
C SER A 128 -0.74 -7.77 29.50
N GLU A 129 -1.70 -7.52 28.62
CA GLU A 129 -2.83 -6.59 28.84
C GLU A 129 -4.08 -7.33 29.36
N TYR A 130 -4.01 -8.65 29.57
CA TYR A 130 -5.10 -9.36 30.25
C TYR A 130 -5.27 -8.86 31.69
N LEU A 131 -6.53 -8.81 32.13
CA LEU A 131 -6.90 -8.34 33.47
C LEU A 131 -7.14 -9.48 34.48
N PHE A 132 -7.46 -10.69 34.01
CA PHE A 132 -7.93 -11.78 34.88
C PHE A 132 -7.18 -13.10 34.68
N ARG A 133 -6.95 -13.52 33.44
CA ARG A 133 -6.30 -14.79 33.14
C ARG A 133 -4.78 -14.65 33.09
N GLN A 134 -4.09 -15.66 33.60
CA GLN A 134 -2.68 -15.88 33.29
C GLN A 134 -2.56 -16.41 31.85
N THR A 135 -1.36 -16.34 31.28
CA THR A 135 -1.06 -17.09 30.06
C THR A 135 -0.79 -18.55 30.42
N ASP A 136 -1.65 -19.42 29.94
CA ASP A 136 -1.63 -20.87 30.16
C ASP A 136 -1.80 -21.66 28.85
N ASN A 137 -1.93 -20.96 27.73
CA ASN A 137 -2.03 -21.51 26.40
C ASN A 137 -1.34 -20.60 25.39
N GLU A 138 -0.20 -20.00 25.75
CA GLU A 138 0.53 -19.08 24.87
C GLU A 138 2.00 -19.46 24.76
N ARG A 139 2.49 -19.46 23.51
CA ARG A 139 3.90 -19.61 23.19
C ARG A 139 4.36 -18.40 22.38
N LEU A 140 5.42 -17.77 22.84
CA LEU A 140 6.17 -16.77 22.09
C LEU A 140 7.10 -17.49 21.12
N ASN A 141 6.96 -17.23 19.83
CA ASN A 141 7.92 -17.60 18.80
C ASN A 141 8.62 -16.33 18.31
N TRP A 142 9.93 -16.44 18.03
CA TRP A 142 10.69 -15.37 17.42
C TRP A 142 11.54 -15.90 16.27
N ARG A 143 11.76 -15.07 15.27
CA ARG A 143 12.61 -15.36 14.10
C ARG A 143 13.34 -14.10 13.66
N LEU A 144 14.62 -14.27 13.37
CA LEU A 144 15.49 -13.25 12.82
C LEU A 144 15.67 -13.52 11.33
N GLU A 145 15.28 -12.58 10.48
CA GLU A 145 15.22 -12.75 9.04
C GLU A 145 16.08 -11.70 8.33
N LEU A 146 16.96 -12.12 7.43
CA LEU A 146 17.64 -11.22 6.49
C LEU A 146 16.83 -11.16 5.19
N ASP A 147 16.22 -10.01 4.92
CA ASP A 147 15.29 -9.82 3.81
C ASP A 147 14.28 -10.98 3.72
N GLY A 148 13.61 -11.35 4.82
CA GLY A 148 12.64 -12.45 4.84
C GLY A 148 13.22 -13.87 4.74
N THR A 149 14.55 -14.05 4.81
CA THR A 149 15.18 -15.39 4.92
C THR A 149 15.63 -15.63 6.35
N GLU A 150 15.11 -16.68 6.99
CA GLU A 150 15.45 -17.01 8.38
C GLU A 150 16.97 -17.22 8.57
N ARG A 151 17.49 -16.66 9.66
CA ARG A 151 18.90 -16.76 10.10
C ARG A 151 19.02 -17.35 11.51
N ALA A 152 18.02 -17.13 12.35
CA ALA A 152 17.90 -17.72 13.67
C ALA A 152 16.42 -17.69 14.09
N SER A 153 16.02 -18.61 14.94
CA SER A 153 14.68 -18.67 15.51
C SER A 153 14.70 -19.36 16.87
N GLY A 154 13.61 -19.20 17.61
CA GLY A 154 13.43 -19.84 18.90
C GLY A 154 12.04 -19.60 19.46
N SER A 155 11.78 -20.19 20.63
CA SER A 155 10.48 -20.06 21.29
C SER A 155 10.60 -20.11 22.81
N PHE A 156 9.65 -19.47 23.47
CA PHE A 156 9.47 -19.51 24.92
C PHE A 156 8.00 -19.79 25.23
N ASP A 157 7.73 -20.71 26.16
CA ASP A 157 6.37 -20.80 26.72
C ASP A 157 6.12 -19.56 27.60
N LEU A 158 4.96 -18.93 27.44
CA LEU A 158 4.61 -17.74 28.21
C LEU A 158 3.83 -18.14 29.46
N SER A 159 4.34 -17.75 30.62
CA SER A 159 3.68 -17.89 31.92
C SER A 159 3.66 -16.54 32.65
N LEU A 160 2.82 -15.63 32.16
CA LEU A 160 2.61 -14.28 32.67
C LEU A 160 1.32 -14.24 33.50
N LEU A 161 1.39 -13.61 34.67
CA LEU A 161 0.20 -13.16 35.40
C LEU A 161 -0.49 -12.01 34.64
N PRO A 162 -1.78 -11.74 34.90
CA PRO A 162 -2.46 -10.56 34.37
C PRO A 162 -1.68 -9.28 34.67
N GLN A 163 -1.59 -8.36 33.70
CA GLN A 163 -0.88 -7.08 33.81
C GLN A 163 0.62 -7.18 34.18
N SER A 164 1.23 -8.35 34.01
CA SER A 164 2.66 -8.56 34.28
C SER A 164 3.48 -8.64 32.99
N SER A 165 4.80 -8.52 33.14
CA SER A 165 5.77 -8.62 32.06
C SER A 165 6.87 -9.64 32.37
N ALA A 166 7.48 -10.16 31.30
CA ALA A 166 8.71 -10.97 31.38
C ALA A 166 9.66 -10.59 30.24
N SER A 167 10.96 -10.76 30.49
CA SER A 167 12.02 -10.47 29.54
C SER A 167 12.74 -11.75 29.12
N PHE A 168 12.97 -11.88 27.81
CA PHE A 168 13.52 -13.06 27.17
C PHE A 168 14.78 -12.65 26.38
N PRO A 169 15.98 -13.08 26.80
CA PRO A 169 17.18 -12.93 25.98
C PRO A 169 17.04 -13.87 24.77
N LEU A 170 17.02 -13.30 23.56
CA LEU A 170 16.76 -14.07 22.34
C LEU A 170 18.03 -14.79 21.86
N LEU A 171 19.16 -14.07 21.90
CA LEU A 171 20.47 -14.54 21.43
C LEU A 171 21.56 -13.93 22.32
N GLU A 172 22.67 -14.64 22.50
CA GLU A 172 23.87 -14.07 23.15
C GLU A 172 24.55 -12.99 22.29
N ARG A 173 24.47 -13.15 20.96
CA ARG A 173 24.98 -12.22 19.95
C ARG A 173 24.30 -12.44 18.60
N LEU A 174 24.27 -11.40 17.77
CA LEU A 174 23.77 -11.52 16.40
C LEU A 174 24.66 -12.46 15.56
N PRO A 175 24.07 -13.21 14.61
CA PRO A 175 24.86 -13.99 13.65
C PRO A 175 25.71 -13.06 12.78
N MET A 176 26.94 -13.50 12.47
CA MET A 176 27.79 -12.79 11.51
C MET A 176 27.23 -12.97 10.09
N LEU A 177 26.70 -11.90 9.52
CA LEU A 177 26.12 -11.87 8.19
C LEU A 177 26.97 -10.95 7.30
N HIS A 178 27.45 -11.47 6.17
CA HIS A 178 28.27 -10.70 5.22
C HIS A 178 27.49 -10.17 4.01
N GLN A 179 26.22 -10.56 3.90
CA GLN A 179 25.34 -10.18 2.79
C GLN A 179 24.66 -8.83 3.06
N PRO A 180 24.39 -8.02 2.01
CA PRO A 180 23.52 -6.84 2.10
C PRO A 180 22.10 -7.25 2.53
N GLY A 181 21.29 -6.26 2.90
CA GLY A 181 19.89 -6.44 3.26
C GLY A 181 19.55 -5.99 4.68
N GLU A 182 18.26 -5.87 4.92
CA GLU A 182 17.69 -5.46 6.20
C GLU A 182 17.46 -6.70 7.07
N LEU A 183 17.93 -6.64 8.32
CA LEU A 183 17.76 -7.71 9.30
C LEU A 183 16.56 -7.38 10.18
N TRP A 184 15.57 -8.26 10.23
CA TRP A 184 14.31 -8.03 10.93
C TRP A 184 14.11 -9.08 12.02
N LEU A 185 13.79 -8.64 13.24
CA LEU A 185 13.26 -9.49 14.29
C LEU A 185 11.74 -9.53 14.13
N ASN A 186 11.19 -10.71 13.93
CA ASN A 186 9.76 -10.97 13.97
C ASN A 186 9.44 -11.74 15.24
N VAL A 187 8.35 -11.36 15.91
CA VAL A 187 7.82 -12.09 17.06
C VAL A 187 6.34 -12.36 16.89
N GLU A 188 5.87 -13.46 17.45
CA GLU A 188 4.45 -13.78 17.48
C GLU A 188 4.11 -14.59 18.73
N VAL A 189 2.88 -14.43 19.20
CA VAL A 189 2.30 -15.29 20.23
C VAL A 189 1.25 -16.15 19.56
N VAL A 190 1.40 -17.46 19.72
CA VAL A 190 0.44 -18.46 19.24
C VAL A 190 -0.17 -19.20 20.41
N GLN A 191 -1.38 -19.71 20.20
CA GLN A 191 -2.09 -20.57 21.14
C GLN A 191 -1.91 -22.03 20.74
N PRO A 192 -1.03 -22.83 21.39
CA PRO A 192 -0.73 -24.18 20.91
C PRO A 192 -1.94 -25.12 20.91
N GLN A 193 -2.84 -24.98 21.90
CA GLN A 193 -4.07 -25.76 21.99
C GLN A 193 -5.24 -24.98 21.40
N ALA A 194 -6.17 -25.69 20.76
CA ALA A 194 -7.44 -25.13 20.32
C ALA A 194 -8.28 -24.68 21.53
N THR A 195 -9.16 -23.71 21.29
CA THR A 195 -10.17 -23.23 22.25
C THR A 195 -11.56 -23.33 21.61
N ASP A 196 -12.61 -22.96 22.35
CA ASP A 196 -13.97 -22.91 21.80
C ASP A 196 -14.13 -21.91 20.63
N TRP A 197 -13.18 -20.98 20.44
CA TRP A 197 -13.24 -19.90 19.44
C TRP A 197 -12.02 -19.84 18.51
N SER A 198 -10.97 -20.62 18.77
CA SER A 198 -9.74 -20.63 17.96
C SER A 198 -9.23 -22.03 17.70
N GLU A 199 -8.73 -22.23 16.49
CA GLU A 199 -8.00 -23.45 16.13
C GLU A 199 -6.65 -23.54 16.88
N ALA A 200 -6.09 -24.74 16.95
CA ALA A 200 -4.73 -24.93 17.47
C ALA A 200 -3.72 -24.13 16.64
N ASN A 201 -2.72 -23.56 17.33
CA ASN A 201 -1.72 -22.62 16.81
C ASN A 201 -2.30 -21.29 16.30
N HIS A 202 -3.46 -20.86 16.77
CA HIS A 202 -4.00 -19.55 16.46
C HIS A 202 -3.04 -18.43 16.89
N ARG A 203 -2.69 -17.55 15.95
CA ARG A 203 -1.82 -16.39 16.18
C ARG A 203 -2.63 -15.24 16.77
N CYS A 204 -2.35 -14.89 18.04
CA CYS A 204 -3.12 -13.89 18.77
C CYS A 204 -2.39 -12.54 18.95
N ALA A 205 -1.07 -12.48 18.70
CA ALA A 205 -0.32 -11.23 18.74
C ALA A 205 0.96 -11.32 17.90
N TRP A 206 1.45 -10.20 17.40
CA TRP A 206 2.77 -10.12 16.76
C TRP A 206 3.35 -8.73 16.75
N ASP A 207 4.64 -8.65 16.43
CA ASP A 207 5.33 -7.40 16.17
C ASP A 207 6.62 -7.62 15.37
N GLN A 208 7.25 -6.53 14.94
CA GLN A 208 8.49 -6.57 14.16
C GLN A 208 9.40 -5.36 14.42
N TRP A 209 10.71 -5.59 14.44
CA TRP A 209 11.72 -4.52 14.53
C TRP A 209 12.83 -4.72 13.50
N LEU A 210 13.26 -3.61 12.91
CA LEU A 210 14.52 -3.56 12.18
C LEU A 210 15.66 -3.66 13.19
N VAL A 211 16.53 -4.66 13.02
CA VAL A 211 17.70 -4.89 13.86
C VAL A 211 18.90 -4.15 13.26
N PRO A 212 19.51 -3.20 14.01
CA PRO A 212 20.67 -2.47 13.54
C PRO A 212 21.84 -3.41 13.22
N ARG A 213 22.47 -3.20 12.07
CA ARG A 213 23.71 -3.90 11.67
C ARG A 213 24.57 -3.01 10.78
N THR A 214 25.83 -3.39 10.61
CA THR A 214 26.74 -2.73 9.68
C THR A 214 26.23 -2.83 8.24
N LEU A 215 26.41 -1.76 7.47
CA LEU A 215 26.11 -1.77 6.04
C LEU A 215 27.04 -2.74 5.32
N HIS A 216 26.45 -3.61 4.50
CA HIS A 216 27.18 -4.45 3.56
C HIS A 216 26.79 -4.01 2.15
N PHE A 217 27.79 -3.80 1.32
CA PHE A 217 27.57 -3.39 -0.06
C PHE A 217 27.62 -4.62 -0.96
N ALA A 218 26.69 -4.67 -1.92
CA ALA A 218 26.83 -5.61 -3.02
C ALA A 218 28.14 -5.27 -3.77
N PRO A 219 28.87 -6.28 -4.28
CA PRO A 219 30.00 -6.03 -5.16
C PRO A 219 29.53 -5.21 -6.39
N PRO A 220 30.41 -4.39 -6.98
CA PRO A 220 30.09 -3.67 -8.20
C PRO A 220 29.60 -4.63 -9.27
N ALA A 221 28.61 -4.19 -10.04
CA ALA A 221 28.15 -4.90 -11.24
C ALA A 221 29.35 -5.26 -12.13
N VAL A 222 29.36 -6.50 -12.65
CA VAL A 222 30.36 -6.90 -13.64
C VAL A 222 30.09 -6.15 -14.94
N ALA A 223 31.10 -5.50 -15.50
CA ALA A 223 30.96 -4.75 -16.75
C ALA A 223 30.46 -5.66 -17.89
N GLY A 224 29.25 -5.40 -18.37
CA GLY A 224 28.70 -6.01 -19.58
C GLY A 224 28.93 -5.13 -20.81
N SER A 225 28.36 -5.53 -21.95
CA SER A 225 28.30 -4.66 -23.13
C SER A 225 27.37 -3.47 -22.86
N ALA A 226 27.88 -2.24 -23.03
CA ALA A 226 27.06 -1.04 -22.94
C ALA A 226 25.92 -1.08 -23.98
N PRO A 227 24.70 -0.65 -23.61
CA PRO A 227 23.61 -0.48 -24.57
C PRO A 227 23.97 0.51 -25.68
N GLN A 228 23.41 0.32 -26.86
CA GLN A 228 23.58 1.20 -28.02
C GLN A 228 22.36 2.10 -28.22
N LEU A 229 22.62 3.40 -28.37
CA LEU A 229 21.64 4.43 -28.69
C LEU A 229 21.49 4.60 -30.21
N SER A 230 20.25 4.58 -30.69
CA SER A 230 19.84 5.00 -32.04
C SER A 230 18.68 5.98 -31.92
N GLN A 231 18.66 7.04 -32.73
CA GLN A 231 17.60 8.05 -32.64
C GLN A 231 17.28 8.67 -34.00
N ASN A 232 16.00 9.00 -34.18
CA ASN A 232 15.48 9.71 -35.35
C ASN A 232 14.45 10.77 -34.91
N ASN A 233 13.73 11.39 -35.85
CA ASN A 233 12.77 12.46 -35.55
C ASN A 233 11.50 11.99 -34.81
N GLN A 234 11.25 10.69 -34.74
CA GLN A 234 10.06 10.12 -34.10
C GLN A 234 10.38 9.38 -32.80
N THR A 235 11.55 8.75 -32.73
CA THR A 235 11.87 7.76 -31.68
C THR A 235 13.32 7.87 -31.21
N ILE A 236 13.52 7.42 -29.97
CA ILE A 236 14.81 7.12 -29.37
C ILE A 236 14.79 5.63 -29.01
N ASP A 237 15.62 4.82 -29.65
CA ASP A 237 15.76 3.40 -29.41
C ASP A 237 17.08 3.12 -28.68
N ILE A 238 17.00 2.38 -27.57
CA ILE A 238 18.15 1.84 -26.85
C ILE A 238 18.13 0.33 -27.02
N THR A 239 19.26 -0.28 -27.38
CA THR A 239 19.35 -1.73 -27.62
C THR A 239 20.49 -2.37 -26.83
N ARG A 240 20.25 -3.56 -26.27
CA ARG A 240 21.27 -4.38 -25.61
C ARG A 240 20.90 -5.85 -25.73
N GLY A 241 21.69 -6.63 -26.47
CA GLY A 241 21.40 -8.03 -26.72
C GLY A 241 20.00 -8.20 -27.32
N HIS A 242 19.13 -8.96 -26.65
CA HIS A 242 17.74 -9.15 -27.05
C HIS A 242 16.76 -8.10 -26.48
N GLN A 243 17.24 -7.08 -25.77
CA GLN A 243 16.39 -6.02 -25.23
C GLN A 243 16.41 -4.79 -26.12
N ARG A 244 15.23 -4.19 -26.32
CA ARG A 244 15.06 -2.86 -26.91
C ARG A 244 14.11 -2.03 -26.06
N TRP A 245 14.48 -0.79 -25.81
CA TRP A 245 13.64 0.22 -25.17
C TRP A 245 13.40 1.35 -26.15
N GLN A 246 12.15 1.79 -26.29
CA GLN A 246 11.80 2.88 -27.21
C GLN A 246 11.07 3.98 -26.48
N PHE A 247 11.56 5.21 -26.65
CA PHE A 247 10.83 6.42 -26.33
C PHE A 247 10.23 7.03 -27.59
N THR A 248 9.01 7.52 -27.48
CA THR A 248 8.39 8.31 -28.55
C THR A 248 8.66 9.79 -28.29
N ARG A 249 9.10 10.53 -29.31
CA ARG A 249 9.42 11.97 -29.16
C ARG A 249 8.19 12.85 -28.98
N HIS A 250 7.05 12.42 -29.49
CA HIS A 250 5.79 13.17 -29.39
C HIS A 250 5.33 13.35 -27.93
N ASP A 251 5.37 12.28 -27.13
CA ASP A 251 4.91 12.30 -25.74
C ASP A 251 6.04 12.18 -24.71
N GLY A 252 7.27 11.87 -25.12
CA GLY A 252 8.43 11.78 -24.22
C GLY A 252 8.45 10.55 -23.31
N CYS A 253 7.54 9.59 -23.52
CA CYS A 253 7.38 8.44 -22.64
C CYS A 253 8.15 7.21 -23.17
N LEU A 254 8.54 6.31 -22.25
CA LEU A 254 8.94 4.94 -22.62
C LEU A 254 7.69 4.23 -23.14
N SER A 255 7.55 4.18 -24.47
CA SER A 255 6.35 3.70 -25.15
C SER A 255 6.33 2.19 -25.30
N GLN A 256 7.51 1.55 -25.32
CA GLN A 256 7.60 0.11 -25.45
C GLN A 256 8.94 -0.44 -24.94
N TRP A 257 8.89 -1.69 -24.47
CA TRP A 257 10.03 -2.52 -24.11
C TRP A 257 9.88 -3.85 -24.86
N TRP A 258 10.89 -4.28 -25.62
CA TRP A 258 10.92 -5.60 -26.25
C TRP A 258 11.93 -6.51 -25.57
N GLN A 259 11.57 -7.78 -25.49
CA GLN A 259 12.48 -8.89 -25.23
C GLN A 259 12.40 -9.82 -26.44
N HIS A 260 13.51 -9.95 -27.17
CA HIS A 260 13.54 -10.44 -28.55
C HIS A 260 12.56 -9.61 -29.41
N ASP A 261 11.71 -10.26 -30.20
CA ASP A 261 10.71 -9.59 -31.03
C ASP A 261 9.35 -9.40 -30.31
N HIS A 262 9.26 -9.73 -29.02
CA HIS A 262 8.02 -9.65 -28.26
C HIS A 262 7.89 -8.32 -27.52
N SER A 263 6.85 -7.55 -27.85
CA SER A 263 6.43 -6.37 -27.07
C SER A 263 5.96 -6.76 -25.67
N GLN A 264 6.20 -5.88 -24.70
CA GLN A 264 5.99 -6.17 -23.28
C GLN A 264 5.02 -5.21 -22.59
N LEU A 265 4.79 -4.05 -23.19
CA LEU A 265 3.85 -3.04 -22.72
C LEU A 265 2.66 -2.94 -23.67
N LEU A 266 1.46 -2.81 -23.11
CA LEU A 266 0.24 -2.44 -23.83
C LEU A 266 0.00 -0.92 -23.78
N THR A 267 0.45 -0.26 -22.71
CA THR A 267 0.46 1.20 -22.60
C THR A 267 1.85 1.70 -22.18
N PRO A 268 2.24 2.94 -22.58
CA PRO A 268 3.50 3.56 -22.15
C PRO A 268 3.61 3.65 -20.63
N LEU A 269 4.85 3.66 -20.11
CA LEU A 269 5.12 3.97 -18.71
C LEU A 269 5.03 5.49 -18.49
N ARG A 270 4.03 5.92 -17.71
CA ARG A 270 3.70 7.34 -17.48
C ARG A 270 3.58 7.66 -15.99
N ASP A 271 3.73 8.93 -15.63
CA ASP A 271 3.39 9.37 -14.28
C ASP A 271 1.91 9.13 -13.97
N ASN A 272 1.61 8.92 -12.69
CA ASN A 272 0.25 8.86 -12.17
C ASN A 272 0.16 9.67 -10.86
N PHE A 273 -0.78 10.60 -10.82
CA PHE A 273 -1.00 11.51 -9.68
C PHE A 273 -2.37 11.35 -9.00
N ILE A 274 -3.21 10.47 -9.55
CA ILE A 274 -4.59 10.28 -9.14
C ILE A 274 -4.86 8.82 -8.79
N ARG A 275 -5.94 8.58 -8.05
CA ARG A 275 -6.43 7.24 -7.73
C ARG A 275 -7.91 7.13 -8.05
N ALA A 276 -8.41 5.91 -8.21
CA ALA A 276 -9.84 5.70 -8.24
C ALA A 276 -10.37 6.06 -6.84
N PRO A 277 -11.30 7.04 -6.71
CA PRO A 277 -11.71 7.55 -5.41
C PRO A 277 -12.18 6.43 -4.48
N LEU A 278 -11.73 6.49 -3.23
CA LEU A 278 -12.27 5.64 -2.16
C LEU A 278 -13.59 6.23 -1.68
N ASP A 279 -14.39 5.46 -0.94
CA ASP A 279 -15.57 6.01 -0.25
C ASP A 279 -15.21 7.21 0.65
N ASN A 280 -14.05 7.15 1.34
CA ASN A 280 -13.52 8.27 2.14
C ASN A 280 -13.13 9.51 1.32
N ASP A 281 -12.79 9.35 0.03
CA ASP A 281 -12.50 10.48 -0.85
C ASP A 281 -13.77 11.14 -1.38
N ILE A 282 -14.83 10.35 -1.54
CA ILE A 282 -16.14 10.75 -2.05
C ILE A 282 -16.95 11.44 -0.95
N GLY A 283 -16.95 10.88 0.26
CA GLY A 283 -17.75 11.39 1.36
C GLY A 283 -19.25 11.29 1.06
N ILE A 284 -19.99 12.34 1.41
CA ILE A 284 -21.40 12.51 1.05
C ILE A 284 -21.60 13.25 -0.28
N SER A 285 -20.55 13.45 -1.08
CA SER A 285 -20.66 14.19 -2.33
C SER A 285 -21.44 13.37 -3.36
N GLU A 286 -22.49 13.96 -3.92
CA GLU A 286 -23.33 13.33 -4.92
C GLU A 286 -23.53 14.24 -6.14
N VAL A 287 -23.96 13.66 -7.25
CA VAL A 287 -24.22 14.41 -8.50
C VAL A 287 -25.23 15.56 -8.28
N GLU A 288 -26.27 15.32 -7.49
CA GLU A 288 -27.31 16.32 -7.19
C GLU A 288 -26.91 17.28 -6.06
N ARG A 289 -25.93 16.90 -5.23
CA ARG A 289 -25.49 17.66 -4.06
C ARG A 289 -23.99 17.45 -3.82
N ILE A 290 -23.20 18.24 -4.53
CA ILE A 290 -21.74 18.22 -4.44
C ILE A 290 -21.28 18.73 -3.06
N ASP A 291 -20.43 17.98 -2.36
CA ASP A 291 -19.68 18.49 -1.21
C ASP A 291 -18.31 19.01 -1.66
N PRO A 292 -18.08 20.34 -1.71
CA PRO A 292 -16.81 20.90 -2.17
C PRO A 292 -15.63 20.56 -1.24
N ASN A 293 -15.87 20.02 -0.05
CA ASN A 293 -14.82 19.63 0.88
C ASN A 293 -14.31 18.21 0.66
N ALA A 294 -15.05 17.35 -0.03
CA ALA A 294 -14.60 16.00 -0.35
C ALA A 294 -13.32 16.02 -1.19
N TRP A 295 -12.41 15.06 -0.96
CA TRP A 295 -11.14 15.00 -1.70
C TRP A 295 -11.35 14.87 -3.20
N VAL A 296 -12.30 14.02 -3.61
CA VAL A 296 -12.62 13.83 -5.02
C VAL A 296 -13.05 15.14 -5.70
N GLU A 297 -13.84 15.96 -5.02
CA GLU A 297 -14.33 17.23 -5.57
C GLU A 297 -13.23 18.30 -5.60
N ARG A 298 -12.35 18.32 -4.60
CA ARG A 298 -11.13 19.16 -4.63
C ARG A 298 -10.24 18.80 -5.81
N TRP A 299 -10.01 17.51 -6.06
CA TRP A 299 -9.22 17.05 -7.21
C TRP A 299 -9.89 17.34 -8.55
N LYS A 300 -11.21 17.16 -8.67
CA LYS A 300 -11.99 17.53 -9.87
C LYS A 300 -11.92 19.02 -10.16
N LEU A 301 -12.09 19.86 -9.14
CA LEU A 301 -12.03 21.32 -9.25
C LEU A 301 -10.63 21.79 -9.63
N ALA A 302 -9.59 21.17 -9.07
CA ALA A 302 -8.19 21.46 -9.38
C ALA A 302 -7.73 20.91 -10.76
N GLY A 303 -8.61 20.21 -11.50
CA GLY A 303 -8.28 19.68 -12.83
C GLY A 303 -7.42 18.41 -12.81
N MET A 304 -7.22 17.76 -11.66
CA MET A 304 -6.35 16.58 -11.52
C MET A 304 -6.77 15.40 -12.40
N TYR A 305 -8.08 15.23 -12.63
CA TYR A 305 -8.62 14.19 -13.53
C TYR A 305 -8.64 14.59 -15.01
N ARG A 306 -8.22 15.82 -15.34
CA ARG A 306 -8.18 16.37 -16.70
C ARG A 306 -6.78 16.89 -17.05
N LEU A 307 -5.75 16.40 -16.36
CA LEU A 307 -4.37 16.82 -16.61
C LEU A 307 -3.98 16.45 -18.04
N GLU A 308 -3.54 17.46 -18.78
CA GLU A 308 -2.89 17.31 -20.07
C GLU A 308 -1.38 17.21 -19.85
N GLU A 309 -0.78 16.13 -20.34
CA GLU A 309 0.66 15.90 -20.26
C GLU A 309 1.35 16.49 -21.48
N ARG A 310 2.36 17.33 -21.24
CA ARG A 310 3.19 17.94 -22.29
C ARG A 310 4.66 17.70 -22.03
N CYS A 311 5.32 16.95 -22.90
CA CYS A 311 6.77 16.78 -22.89
C CYS A 311 7.47 18.08 -23.29
N THR A 312 8.31 18.63 -22.41
CA THR A 312 9.13 19.84 -22.65
C THR A 312 10.58 19.51 -22.97
N LEU A 313 11.06 18.34 -22.55
CA LEU A 313 12.43 17.88 -22.78
C LEU A 313 12.45 16.38 -23.04
N LEU A 314 13.15 15.96 -24.09
CA LEU A 314 13.57 14.58 -24.28
C LEU A 314 14.95 14.55 -24.92
N GLN A 315 15.96 14.20 -24.14
CA GLN A 315 17.36 14.14 -24.56
C GLN A 315 17.94 12.78 -24.24
N ALA A 316 18.79 12.25 -25.13
CA ALA A 316 19.48 10.99 -24.94
C ALA A 316 20.97 11.13 -25.23
N ASP A 317 21.79 10.62 -24.33
CA ASP A 317 23.25 10.66 -24.40
C ASP A 317 23.81 9.23 -24.31
N GLN A 318 24.69 8.87 -25.24
CA GLN A 318 25.50 7.66 -25.11
C GLN A 318 26.60 7.91 -24.07
N LEU A 319 26.68 7.04 -23.06
CA LEU A 319 27.74 7.03 -22.05
C LEU A 319 28.72 5.87 -22.32
N SER A 320 29.83 5.83 -21.57
CA SER A 320 30.84 4.76 -21.67
C SER A 320 30.32 3.39 -21.23
N ASP A 321 29.40 3.36 -20.28
CA ASP A 321 28.89 2.17 -19.58
C ASP A 321 27.36 2.02 -19.68
N GLY A 322 26.69 2.91 -20.41
CA GLY A 322 25.24 3.00 -20.45
C GLY A 322 24.71 3.95 -21.51
N VAL A 323 23.39 4.11 -21.53
CA VAL A 323 22.69 5.21 -22.22
C VAL A 323 21.88 5.97 -21.19
N ARG A 324 21.96 7.29 -21.22
CA ARG A 324 21.13 8.16 -20.38
C ARG A 324 20.04 8.80 -21.20
N VAL A 325 18.80 8.75 -20.74
CA VAL A 325 17.70 9.56 -21.27
C VAL A 325 17.22 10.51 -20.17
N VAL A 326 16.98 11.78 -20.52
CA VAL A 326 16.36 12.77 -19.62
C VAL A 326 15.06 13.21 -20.25
N SER A 327 13.96 13.04 -19.53
CA SER A 327 12.63 13.52 -19.93
C SER A 327 12.09 14.52 -18.92
N GLU A 328 11.41 15.57 -19.40
CA GLU A 328 10.67 16.51 -18.56
C GLU A 328 9.26 16.67 -19.11
N HIS A 329 8.29 16.59 -18.21
CA HIS A 329 6.87 16.67 -18.49
C HIS A 329 6.23 17.72 -17.60
N LEU A 330 5.40 18.57 -18.20
CA LEU A 330 4.50 19.46 -17.49
C LEU A 330 3.09 18.88 -17.55
N PHE A 331 2.39 18.91 -16.42
CA PHE A 331 0.99 18.51 -16.32
C PHE A 331 0.15 19.76 -16.10
N GLU A 332 -0.74 20.02 -17.04
CA GLU A 332 -1.47 21.28 -17.15
C GLU A 332 -2.97 21.03 -17.08
N ALA A 333 -3.71 21.91 -16.43
CA ALA A 333 -5.17 21.98 -16.55
C ALA A 333 -5.60 23.44 -16.58
N ASP A 334 -6.60 23.75 -17.41
CA ASP A 334 -7.18 25.09 -17.54
C ASP A 334 -6.10 26.18 -17.80
N GLY A 335 -5.07 25.83 -18.59
CA GLY A 335 -3.97 26.72 -18.97
C GLY A 335 -2.92 26.97 -17.88
N GLN A 336 -2.97 26.25 -16.75
CA GLN A 336 -2.03 26.37 -15.64
C GLN A 336 -1.17 25.11 -15.52
N THR A 337 0.14 25.29 -15.33
CA THR A 337 1.03 24.18 -14.96
C THR A 337 0.86 23.83 -13.49
N LEU A 338 0.42 22.61 -13.24
CA LEU A 338 0.07 22.11 -11.91
C LEU A 338 1.20 21.24 -11.34
N LEU A 339 1.83 20.42 -12.18
CA LEU A 339 2.94 19.56 -11.80
C LEU A 339 4.05 19.62 -12.85
N ARG A 340 5.29 19.40 -12.42
CA ARG A 340 6.43 19.11 -13.30
C ARG A 340 7.04 17.78 -12.86
N SER A 341 7.22 16.85 -13.79
CA SER A 341 7.94 15.60 -13.55
C SER A 341 9.18 15.53 -14.42
N ARG A 342 10.35 15.49 -13.80
CA ARG A 342 11.65 15.32 -14.46
C ARG A 342 12.21 13.95 -14.13
N LYS A 343 12.60 13.21 -15.16
CA LYS A 343 13.06 11.83 -15.03
C LYS A 343 14.42 11.67 -15.67
N GLN A 344 15.31 10.97 -14.99
CA GLN A 344 16.58 10.50 -15.53
C GLN A 344 16.54 8.97 -15.61
N TRP A 345 16.69 8.46 -16.82
CA TRP A 345 16.71 7.05 -17.13
C TRP A 345 18.14 6.62 -17.45
N LEU A 346 18.65 5.60 -16.79
CA LEU A 346 19.96 5.02 -17.05
C LEU A 346 19.78 3.56 -17.45
N PHE A 347 20.09 3.28 -18.72
CA PHE A 347 20.13 1.93 -19.28
C PHE A 347 21.55 1.40 -19.11
N ASP A 348 21.71 0.37 -18.27
CA ASP A 348 23.03 -0.13 -17.87
C ASP A 348 23.48 -1.35 -18.68
N SER A 349 24.75 -1.73 -18.47
CA SER A 349 25.35 -2.89 -19.11
C SER A 349 24.82 -4.25 -18.62
N GLU A 350 23.97 -4.29 -17.58
CA GLU A 350 23.23 -5.49 -17.15
C GLU A 350 21.87 -5.62 -17.84
N GLY A 351 21.46 -4.62 -18.62
CA GLY A 351 20.12 -4.55 -19.21
C GLY A 351 19.03 -4.21 -18.19
N ALA A 352 19.41 -3.51 -17.12
CA ALA A 352 18.46 -2.87 -16.22
C ALA A 352 18.32 -1.38 -16.56
N VAL A 353 17.19 -0.82 -16.14
CA VAL A 353 16.80 0.58 -16.32
C VAL A 353 16.61 1.19 -14.95
N SER A 354 17.53 2.05 -14.54
CA SER A 354 17.36 2.87 -13.34
C SER A 354 16.63 4.16 -13.70
N ILE A 355 15.59 4.49 -12.95
CA ILE A 355 14.75 5.68 -13.14
C ILE A 355 14.86 6.51 -11.87
N SER A 356 15.35 7.73 -12.00
CA SER A 356 15.28 8.76 -10.96
C SER A 356 14.20 9.75 -11.33
N VAL A 357 13.23 9.97 -10.44
CA VAL A 357 12.06 10.82 -10.70
C VAL A 357 12.00 11.93 -9.67
N ASP A 358 11.93 13.16 -10.16
CA ASP A 358 11.78 14.40 -9.40
C ASP A 358 10.46 15.06 -9.81
N VAL A 359 9.57 15.29 -8.85
CA VAL A 359 8.25 15.88 -9.07
C VAL A 359 8.12 17.17 -8.26
N ASP A 360 7.82 18.27 -8.95
CA ASP A 360 7.43 19.53 -8.32
C ASP A 360 5.90 19.71 -8.40
N ILE A 361 5.32 20.20 -7.31
CA ILE A 361 3.88 20.39 -7.14
C ILE A 361 3.59 21.87 -6.94
N ALA A 362 2.66 22.42 -7.73
CA ALA A 362 2.19 23.78 -7.54
C ALA A 362 1.55 23.94 -6.15
N ALA A 363 1.90 25.01 -5.42
CA ALA A 363 1.40 25.26 -4.07
C ALA A 363 -0.13 25.49 -4.00
N SER A 364 -0.77 25.79 -5.14
CA SER A 364 -2.23 25.94 -5.26
C SER A 364 -2.97 24.61 -5.33
N LEU A 365 -2.28 23.49 -5.60
CA LEU A 365 -2.92 22.19 -5.71
C LEU A 365 -3.34 21.65 -4.34
N PRO A 366 -4.51 21.00 -4.25
CA PRO A 366 -4.73 20.06 -3.16
C PRO A 366 -3.67 18.95 -3.23
N PRO A 367 -3.24 18.36 -2.09
CA PRO A 367 -2.36 17.21 -2.07
C PRO A 367 -2.83 16.12 -3.06
N PRO A 368 -1.95 15.62 -3.96
CA PRO A 368 -2.33 14.54 -4.88
C PRO A 368 -2.56 13.23 -4.13
N ALA A 369 -3.33 12.34 -4.74
CA ALA A 369 -3.62 11.03 -4.15
C ALA A 369 -2.41 10.08 -4.18
N ARG A 370 -1.52 10.26 -5.16
CA ARG A 370 -0.28 9.50 -5.33
C ARG A 370 0.75 10.28 -6.14
N ILE A 371 1.99 9.81 -6.13
CA ILE A 371 3.08 10.26 -6.99
C ILE A 371 3.86 9.01 -7.39
N GLY A 372 3.66 8.55 -8.63
CA GLY A 372 4.21 7.29 -9.11
C GLY A 372 4.25 7.19 -10.62
N LEU A 373 4.61 5.99 -11.09
CA LEU A 373 4.50 5.58 -12.49
C LEU A 373 3.44 4.49 -12.63
N SER A 374 2.78 4.43 -13.77
CA SER A 374 1.88 3.32 -14.11
C SER A 374 2.00 2.90 -15.58
N CYS A 375 1.74 1.63 -15.85
CA CYS A 375 1.61 1.08 -17.19
C CYS A 375 0.74 -0.18 -17.18
N GLN A 376 0.33 -0.59 -18.37
CA GLN A 376 -0.30 -1.88 -18.61
C GLN A 376 0.75 -2.80 -19.22
N LEU A 377 1.15 -3.82 -18.48
CA LEU A 377 2.03 -4.90 -18.93
C LEU A 377 1.22 -5.83 -19.84
N LYS A 378 1.84 -6.34 -20.91
CA LYS A 378 1.22 -7.37 -21.75
C LYS A 378 1.13 -8.73 -21.05
N GLU A 379 2.05 -8.98 -20.12
CA GLU A 379 2.13 -10.22 -19.37
C GLU A 379 0.96 -10.33 -18.37
N ILE A 380 0.39 -11.54 -18.30
CA ILE A 380 -0.53 -11.96 -17.24
C ILE A 380 0.13 -13.17 -16.59
N HIS A 381 0.83 -12.94 -15.49
CA HIS A 381 1.50 -13.99 -14.74
C HIS A 381 0.61 -14.39 -13.55
N PRO A 382 0.47 -15.69 -13.22
CA PRO A 382 -0.48 -16.13 -12.21
C PRO A 382 -0.11 -15.70 -10.78
N GLN A 383 1.12 -15.27 -10.54
CA GLN A 383 1.64 -14.96 -9.21
C GLN A 383 2.56 -13.75 -9.23
N ALA A 384 2.61 -13.04 -8.10
CA ALA A 384 3.66 -12.05 -7.83
C ALA A 384 4.41 -12.45 -6.56
N GLN A 385 5.68 -12.09 -6.49
CA GLN A 385 6.49 -12.19 -5.28
C GLN A 385 7.05 -10.81 -4.96
N TRP A 386 7.10 -10.42 -3.69
CA TRP A 386 7.71 -9.15 -3.31
C TRP A 386 8.41 -9.25 -1.96
N LEU A 387 9.42 -8.40 -1.79
CA LEU A 387 10.06 -8.12 -0.51
C LEU A 387 9.55 -6.76 -0.03
N GLY A 388 8.73 -6.74 1.02
CA GLY A 388 8.06 -5.53 1.48
C GLY A 388 6.99 -5.81 2.53
N LEU A 389 6.13 -4.83 2.79
CA LEU A 389 5.00 -5.01 3.71
C LEU A 389 3.91 -5.89 3.08
N GLY A 390 3.40 -6.85 3.85
CA GLY A 390 2.38 -7.79 3.41
C GLY A 390 1.90 -8.74 4.51
N PRO A 391 1.14 -9.80 4.15
CA PRO A 391 0.78 -10.16 2.77
C PRO A 391 -0.43 -9.39 2.22
N HIS A 392 -1.22 -8.74 3.07
CA HIS A 392 -2.51 -8.12 2.74
C HIS A 392 -2.43 -6.65 2.29
N GLU A 393 -3.55 -6.15 1.73
CA GLU A 393 -4.01 -4.75 1.70
C GLU A 393 -3.32 -3.78 2.66
N ASN A 394 -2.30 -2.98 2.29
CA ASN A 394 -1.77 -1.97 3.22
C ASN A 394 -1.46 -0.60 2.57
N TYR A 395 -1.75 0.46 3.33
CA TYR A 395 -1.60 1.86 2.95
C TYR A 395 -0.77 2.63 4.01
N PRO A 396 -0.26 3.84 3.71
CA PRO A 396 0.63 4.56 4.62
C PRO A 396 0.12 4.75 6.05
N ASP A 397 -1.19 4.96 6.20
CA ASP A 397 -1.90 5.12 7.47
C ASP A 397 -2.64 3.84 7.93
N ARG A 398 -2.54 2.73 7.19
CA ARG A 398 -3.12 1.42 7.54
C ARG A 398 -2.14 0.30 7.18
N ARG A 399 -1.10 0.15 8.01
CA ARG A 399 0.00 -0.82 7.80
C ARG A 399 0.59 -1.41 9.08
N LEU A 400 -0.08 -1.23 10.22
CA LEU A 400 0.39 -1.76 11.51
C LEU A 400 0.45 -3.29 11.52
N ALA A 401 -0.49 -3.96 10.86
CA ALA A 401 -0.58 -5.42 10.80
C ALA A 401 0.40 -6.04 9.81
N ALA A 402 0.73 -5.28 8.75
CA ALA A 402 1.61 -5.75 7.70
C ALA A 402 3.03 -5.96 8.23
N GLN A 403 3.63 -7.08 7.87
CA GLN A 403 5.03 -7.39 8.23
C GLN A 403 5.92 -7.22 7.02
N PHE A 404 7.13 -6.70 7.25
CA PHE A 404 8.15 -6.67 6.23
C PHE A 404 8.71 -8.08 6.04
N GLY A 405 8.64 -8.62 4.83
CA GLY A 405 9.11 -9.98 4.55
C GLY A 405 9.05 -10.31 3.07
N ARG A 406 9.37 -11.56 2.73
CA ARG A 406 9.13 -12.09 1.38
C ARG A 406 7.74 -12.69 1.32
N TRP A 407 6.96 -12.19 0.38
CA TRP A 407 5.59 -12.63 0.15
C TRP A 407 5.44 -13.16 -1.27
N GLN A 408 4.51 -14.10 -1.42
CA GLN A 408 4.07 -14.61 -2.70
C GLN A 408 2.57 -14.77 -2.66
N GLN A 409 1.87 -14.21 -3.64
CA GLN A 409 0.42 -14.30 -3.75
C GLN A 409 0.03 -14.53 -5.22
N PRO A 410 -1.11 -15.21 -5.47
CA PRO A 410 -1.67 -15.23 -6.80
C PRO A 410 -2.12 -13.82 -7.20
N LEU A 411 -2.17 -13.53 -8.50
CA LEU A 411 -2.51 -12.20 -9.02
C LEU A 411 -3.89 -11.75 -8.53
N GLU A 412 -4.88 -12.65 -8.47
CA GLU A 412 -6.22 -12.32 -7.97
C GLU A 412 -6.23 -11.83 -6.51
N ALA A 413 -5.31 -12.29 -5.67
CA ALA A 413 -5.23 -11.88 -4.27
C ALA A 413 -4.57 -10.49 -4.07
N LEU A 414 -4.08 -9.89 -5.15
CA LEU A 414 -3.59 -8.51 -5.16
C LEU A 414 -4.68 -7.48 -5.50
N HIS A 415 -5.88 -7.93 -5.88
CA HIS A 415 -7.06 -7.08 -6.01
C HIS A 415 -8.02 -7.35 -4.85
N THR A 416 -8.38 -6.31 -4.10
CA THR A 416 -9.41 -6.43 -3.05
C THR A 416 -10.78 -6.14 -3.66
N PRO A 417 -11.73 -7.10 -3.63
CA PRO A 417 -12.98 -6.99 -4.35
C PRO A 417 -14.04 -6.18 -3.57
N TYR A 418 -13.72 -4.94 -3.18
CA TYR A 418 -14.69 -4.04 -2.55
C TYR A 418 -15.95 -3.90 -3.42
N ILE A 419 -17.14 -4.03 -2.83
CA ILE A 419 -18.42 -4.07 -3.54
C ILE A 419 -18.61 -2.84 -4.42
N PHE A 420 -18.35 -1.65 -3.85
CA PHE A 420 -18.18 -0.40 -4.58
C PHE A 420 -16.69 -0.26 -4.97
N PRO A 421 -16.34 -0.32 -6.25
CA PRO A 421 -14.95 -0.26 -6.68
C PRO A 421 -14.27 1.09 -6.37
N GLY A 422 -13.02 1.00 -5.93
CA GLY A 422 -12.11 2.13 -5.74
C GLY A 422 -10.67 1.65 -5.83
N GLU A 423 -9.71 2.55 -5.60
CA GLU A 423 -8.30 2.16 -5.49
C GLU A 423 -8.11 1.09 -4.41
N ASN A 424 -7.38 0.03 -4.74
CA ASN A 424 -7.19 -1.12 -3.86
C ASN A 424 -5.88 -1.86 -4.20
N GLY A 425 -5.51 -2.82 -3.38
CA GLY A 425 -4.42 -3.75 -3.65
C GLY A 425 -3.03 -3.24 -3.31
N LEU A 426 -2.88 -2.04 -2.77
CA LEU A 426 -1.57 -1.44 -2.49
C LEU A 426 -0.73 -2.30 -1.51
N ARG A 427 0.58 -2.37 -1.76
CA ARG A 427 1.60 -2.88 -0.83
C ARG A 427 2.66 -1.82 -0.64
N CYS A 428 2.82 -1.33 0.59
CA CYS A 428 3.76 -0.26 0.90
C CYS A 428 5.18 -0.77 1.18
N GLU A 429 6.13 0.17 1.17
CA GLU A 429 7.55 -0.03 1.56
C GLU A 429 8.24 -1.22 0.88
N THR A 430 7.86 -1.52 -0.37
CA THR A 430 8.44 -2.62 -1.15
C THR A 430 9.85 -2.28 -1.59
N ARG A 431 10.76 -3.24 -1.42
CA ARG A 431 12.15 -3.19 -1.85
C ARG A 431 12.41 -3.88 -3.18
N SER A 432 11.68 -4.96 -3.43
CA SER A 432 11.79 -5.76 -4.64
C SER A 432 10.43 -6.36 -5.00
N LEU A 433 10.05 -6.32 -6.28
CA LEU A 433 8.87 -6.96 -6.85
C LEU A 433 9.29 -7.83 -8.03
N LEU A 434 8.84 -9.08 -8.03
CA LEU A 434 8.98 -10.06 -9.10
C LEU A 434 7.58 -10.40 -9.66
N TYR A 435 7.37 -10.15 -10.94
CA TYR A 435 6.12 -10.49 -11.62
C TYR A 435 6.41 -10.98 -13.05
N GLY A 436 6.28 -12.29 -13.26
CA GLY A 436 6.66 -12.90 -14.52
C GLY A 436 8.13 -12.65 -14.86
N GLY A 437 8.40 -12.03 -16.01
CA GLY A 437 9.76 -11.64 -16.39
C GLY A 437 10.30 -10.38 -15.70
N TRP A 438 9.48 -9.64 -14.96
CA TRP A 438 9.82 -8.34 -14.40
C TRP A 438 10.43 -8.45 -13.00
N HIS A 439 11.54 -7.76 -12.79
CA HIS A 439 12.16 -7.54 -11.49
C HIS A 439 12.33 -6.03 -11.26
N ILE A 440 11.75 -5.53 -10.17
CA ILE A 440 11.66 -4.10 -9.89
C ILE A 440 12.18 -3.86 -8.48
N ASP A 441 13.32 -3.18 -8.38
CA ASP A 441 13.97 -2.85 -7.11
C ASP A 441 13.83 -1.36 -6.79
N GLY A 442 13.84 -1.00 -5.50
CA GLY A 442 13.80 0.40 -5.05
C GLY A 442 13.27 0.54 -3.63
N ARG A 443 12.60 1.66 -3.36
CA ARG A 443 11.73 1.82 -2.19
C ARG A 443 10.46 2.49 -2.64
N PHE A 444 9.40 1.70 -2.80
CA PHE A 444 8.17 2.13 -3.45
C PHE A 444 6.94 1.45 -2.85
N HIS A 445 5.76 1.84 -3.30
CA HIS A 445 4.50 1.14 -3.09
C HIS A 445 4.06 0.59 -4.44
N PHE A 446 3.35 -0.54 -4.47
CA PHE A 446 2.85 -1.07 -5.73
C PHE A 446 1.46 -1.65 -5.60
N SER A 447 0.74 -1.66 -6.73
CA SER A 447 -0.45 -2.48 -6.94
C SER A 447 -0.38 -3.18 -8.30
N LEU A 448 -0.97 -4.37 -8.36
CA LEU A 448 -1.09 -5.19 -9.57
C LEU A 448 -2.55 -5.63 -9.70
N SER A 449 -3.19 -5.32 -10.82
CA SER A 449 -4.58 -5.70 -11.04
C SER A 449 -4.90 -5.92 -12.53
N ARG A 450 -6.00 -6.61 -12.79
CA ARG A 450 -6.57 -6.74 -14.14
C ARG A 450 -7.52 -5.58 -14.50
N TYR A 451 -7.74 -4.65 -13.56
CA TYR A 451 -8.67 -3.53 -13.72
C TYR A 451 -7.90 -2.21 -13.63
N GLY A 452 -8.03 -1.36 -14.65
CA GLY A 452 -7.35 -0.08 -14.70
C GLY A 452 -8.05 1.01 -13.89
N LEU A 453 -7.33 2.10 -13.64
CA LEU A 453 -7.82 3.29 -12.94
C LEU A 453 -9.19 3.75 -13.45
N ARG A 454 -9.34 3.89 -14.77
CA ARG A 454 -10.57 4.35 -15.40
C ARG A 454 -11.75 3.42 -15.09
N GLN A 455 -11.54 2.11 -15.18
CA GLN A 455 -12.58 1.13 -14.94
C GLN A 455 -13.02 1.12 -13.48
N LEU A 456 -12.06 1.20 -12.55
CA LEU A 456 -12.34 1.31 -11.12
C LEU A 456 -13.11 2.60 -10.78
N MET A 457 -12.92 3.70 -11.53
CA MET A 457 -13.65 4.95 -11.35
C MET A 457 -15.07 4.92 -11.94
N GLU A 458 -15.26 4.21 -13.05
CA GLU A 458 -16.51 4.24 -13.83
C GLU A 458 -17.50 3.14 -13.41
N CYS A 459 -17.03 2.03 -12.85
CA CYS A 459 -17.89 0.93 -12.40
C CYS A 459 -18.42 1.17 -10.98
N SER A 460 -19.73 1.09 -10.80
CA SER A 460 -20.38 1.22 -9.49
C SER A 460 -20.37 -0.09 -8.68
N HIS A 461 -20.20 -1.24 -9.33
CA HIS A 461 -20.21 -2.54 -8.67
C HIS A 461 -19.06 -3.42 -9.13
N GLN A 462 -18.46 -4.16 -8.19
CA GLN A 462 -17.37 -5.11 -8.44
C GLN A 462 -17.72 -6.16 -9.52
N HIS A 463 -18.96 -6.67 -9.56
CA HIS A 463 -19.37 -7.69 -10.52
C HIS A 463 -19.42 -7.17 -11.98
N LEU A 464 -19.44 -5.85 -12.18
CA LEU A 464 -19.43 -5.23 -13.50
C LEU A 464 -18.02 -5.08 -14.08
N LEU A 465 -16.99 -5.19 -13.23
CA LEU A 465 -15.60 -5.11 -13.67
C LEU A 465 -15.27 -6.28 -14.61
N GLN A 466 -14.70 -5.93 -15.77
CA GLN A 466 -14.20 -6.84 -16.78
C GLN A 466 -12.66 -6.82 -16.78
N PRO A 467 -11.99 -7.98 -16.60
CA PRO A 467 -10.55 -8.07 -16.70
C PRO A 467 -10.04 -7.54 -18.04
N GLU A 468 -9.15 -6.55 -18.01
CA GLU A 468 -8.57 -5.95 -19.22
C GLU A 468 -7.46 -6.82 -19.80
N ALA A 469 -7.02 -6.50 -21.02
CA ALA A 469 -5.85 -7.14 -21.60
C ALA A 469 -4.60 -6.85 -20.76
N GLY A 470 -3.77 -7.87 -20.50
CA GLY A 470 -2.56 -7.67 -19.72
C GLY A 470 -2.83 -7.40 -18.23
N THR A 471 -1.87 -6.74 -17.57
CA THR A 471 -1.92 -6.42 -16.13
C THR A 471 -1.56 -4.97 -15.91
N TRP A 472 -2.38 -4.23 -15.16
CA TRP A 472 -2.05 -2.89 -14.70
C TRP A 472 -1.06 -2.96 -13.54
N LEU A 473 0.04 -2.22 -13.68
CA LEU A 473 1.08 -2.04 -12.68
C LEU A 473 1.15 -0.57 -12.29
N SER A 474 1.03 -0.29 -11.00
CA SER A 474 1.32 1.02 -10.40
C SER A 474 2.55 0.91 -9.51
N LEU A 475 3.49 1.86 -9.62
CA LEU A 475 4.73 1.97 -8.88
C LEU A 475 4.81 3.37 -8.26
N ASP A 476 4.34 3.51 -7.04
CA ASP A 476 4.24 4.79 -6.36
C ASP A 476 5.47 5.03 -5.49
N GLY A 477 6.17 6.16 -5.71
CA GLY A 477 7.16 6.63 -4.75
C GLY A 477 6.48 7.10 -3.46
N PHE A 478 5.30 7.71 -3.59
CA PHE A 478 4.49 8.21 -2.49
C PHE A 478 3.01 8.01 -2.77
N HIS A 479 2.25 7.68 -1.72
CA HIS A 479 0.81 7.52 -1.79
C HIS A 479 0.17 8.26 -0.60
N MET A 480 -0.99 8.88 -0.81
CA MET A 480 -1.77 9.48 0.26
C MET A 480 -2.43 8.37 1.11
N GLY A 481 -2.64 8.64 2.41
CA GLY A 481 -3.42 7.76 3.29
C GLY A 481 -4.86 7.50 2.81
N VAL A 482 -5.53 6.53 3.41
CA VAL A 482 -6.92 6.16 3.12
C VAL A 482 -7.92 6.87 4.03
N GLY A 483 -7.51 7.30 5.22
CA GLY A 483 -8.42 7.92 6.20
C GLY A 483 -9.42 6.92 6.78
N GLY A 484 -10.45 7.43 7.47
CA GLY A 484 -11.48 6.58 8.08
C GLY A 484 -11.94 6.97 9.48
N ASP A 485 -11.49 8.09 10.05
CA ASP A 485 -12.10 8.62 11.28
C ASP A 485 -13.62 8.80 11.10
N ASP A 486 -14.01 9.30 9.93
CA ASP A 486 -15.35 9.23 9.34
C ASP A 486 -15.24 9.16 7.79
N SER A 487 -16.33 8.79 7.11
CA SER A 487 -16.43 8.67 5.65
C SER A 487 -17.36 9.71 5.03
N TRP A 488 -17.55 10.86 5.67
CA TRP A 488 -18.39 11.97 5.17
C TRP A 488 -17.70 13.32 5.24
N SER A 489 -16.45 13.36 5.71
CA SER A 489 -15.57 14.52 5.66
C SER A 489 -14.11 14.08 5.50
N PRO A 490 -13.21 14.96 5.03
CA PRO A 490 -11.79 14.63 4.90
C PRO A 490 -11.19 14.13 6.23
N SER A 491 -10.83 12.85 6.28
CA SER A 491 -10.34 12.17 7.49
C SER A 491 -8.90 11.68 7.41
N VAL A 492 -8.21 11.87 6.28
CA VAL A 492 -6.78 11.58 6.16
C VAL A 492 -5.98 12.56 7.04
N ASN A 493 -5.17 12.03 7.94
CA ASN A 493 -4.35 12.86 8.81
C ASN A 493 -3.26 13.61 8.03
N GLN A 494 -2.87 14.80 8.49
CA GLN A 494 -1.88 15.66 7.82
C GLN A 494 -0.55 14.97 7.54
N ASP A 495 -0.12 14.08 8.43
CA ASP A 495 1.14 13.31 8.29
C ASP A 495 1.14 12.38 7.07
N TYR A 496 -0.04 12.04 6.54
CA TYR A 496 -0.27 11.14 5.41
C TYR A 496 -0.78 11.86 4.15
N LEU A 497 -0.76 13.20 4.16
CA LEU A 497 -1.02 14.01 2.97
C LEU A 497 0.27 14.28 2.20
N LEU A 498 0.17 14.30 0.87
CA LEU A 498 1.29 14.64 0.00
C LEU A 498 1.44 16.18 -0.14
N SER A 499 1.84 16.83 0.95
CA SER A 499 1.84 18.29 1.11
C SER A 499 3.16 19.00 0.78
N ARG A 500 4.23 18.26 0.43
CA ARG A 500 5.52 18.86 0.07
C ARG A 500 5.46 19.46 -1.33
N SER A 501 6.24 20.51 -1.58
CA SER A 501 6.35 21.10 -2.92
C SER A 501 7.20 20.26 -3.88
N HIS A 502 7.98 19.31 -3.36
CA HIS A 502 8.92 18.51 -4.12
C HIS A 502 9.01 17.08 -3.57
N TYR A 503 9.05 16.11 -4.48
CA TYR A 503 9.18 14.68 -4.19
C TYR A 503 10.23 14.03 -5.08
N HIS A 504 10.99 13.10 -4.51
CA HIS A 504 12.02 12.34 -5.21
C HIS A 504 11.90 10.85 -4.89
N TYR A 505 11.98 10.00 -5.91
CA TYR A 505 12.08 8.55 -5.74
C TYR A 505 12.87 7.90 -6.88
N GLN A 506 13.33 6.67 -6.64
CA GLN A 506 14.10 5.90 -7.60
C GLN A 506 13.61 4.46 -7.70
N LEU A 507 13.64 3.93 -8.92
CA LEU A 507 13.28 2.56 -9.26
C LEU A 507 14.36 1.96 -10.16
N ARG A 508 14.60 0.65 -10.07
CA ARG A 508 15.43 -0.09 -11.02
C ARG A 508 14.63 -1.25 -11.57
N LEU A 509 14.34 -1.22 -12.87
CA LEU A 509 13.57 -2.25 -13.56
C LEU A 509 14.53 -3.12 -14.37
N LYS A 510 14.41 -4.43 -14.25
CA LYS A 510 15.15 -5.40 -15.04
C LYS A 510 14.19 -6.47 -15.53
N ARG A 511 14.50 -7.03 -16.70
CA ARG A 511 13.82 -8.22 -17.18
C ARG A 511 14.74 -9.43 -17.07
N ALA A 512 14.23 -10.54 -16.53
CA ALA A 512 14.94 -11.81 -16.57
C ALA A 512 14.97 -12.35 -18.01
N GLU A 513 16.13 -12.78 -18.47
CA GLU A 513 16.25 -13.59 -19.67
C GLU A 513 15.63 -14.96 -19.32
N ARG A 514 14.48 -15.31 -19.92
CA ARG A 514 13.92 -16.65 -19.75
C ARG A 514 14.94 -17.64 -20.34
N SER A 515 15.46 -18.52 -19.50
CA SER A 515 16.30 -19.66 -19.88
C SER A 515 15.56 -20.60 -20.82
#